data_AF-A0A9N7UIC4-F1
#
_entry.id   AF-A0A9N7UIC4-F1
#
_cell.length_a   1.000
_cell.length_b   1.000
_cell.length_c   1.000
_cell.angle_alpha   90.00
_cell.angle_beta   90.00
_cell.angle_gamma   90.00
#
_symmetry.space_group_name_H-M   'P 1'
#
loop_
_entity.id
_entity.type
_entity.pdbx_description
1 polymer ?
#
loop_
_entity_poly.entity_id
_entity_poly.type
_entity_poly.pdbx_seq_one_letter_code
_entity_poly.pdbx_strand_id
1 'polypeptide(L)'
;MASCHAKKQEEDLEDKKSIKKRIKELKVLDPKIAQNLSIFLGSFRMPYQEIRCMIVEVDEEQLTEPMIQNLVKHLPEQEQLNSLAKYKNEYANLSEPEQFGVVMSSVKRLHPRLSHILFRLQFEEQVNNLRPDILAVNAACDEVRKSSSFGRLLELVLLLGNYMNAGSRNAQSYGFDLSSLCKLKDTKSADQKTTLLHFLAHVCEQDFPDVIKFVEDLHHVDRASRVSAENLEKSLRQMERQLLQLERDLDTFSSPDDPNDIKVAREQYGKLVIMHGNMEALYLNLLEYFAVDPKKTSVEELFTDLSNFRSMFTQALKENLKQRELEEKQRRARAAKEKAEREKQERQQKKRRLLEVTADAKAMAGTAIEFGSPTSAPASIASKTMPATLTLL
;
A
#
# COMPACT_ATOMS: atom_id res chain seq x y z
N MET A 1 59.19 40.08 -12.40
CA MET A 1 58.13 39.23 -11.81
C MET A 1 57.79 39.55 -10.34
N ALA A 2 58.60 40.31 -9.59
CA ALA A 2 58.32 40.64 -8.18
C ALA A 2 57.19 41.67 -7.96
N SER A 3 56.93 42.58 -8.89
CA SER A 3 55.92 43.65 -8.73
C SER A 3 54.46 43.16 -8.87
N CYS A 4 54.19 42.10 -9.65
CA CYS A 4 52.84 41.54 -9.79
C CYS A 4 52.43 40.63 -8.61
N HIS A 5 53.38 40.05 -7.88
CA HIS A 5 53.07 39.20 -6.72
C HIS A 5 52.71 40.03 -5.48
N ALA A 6 53.32 41.21 -5.30
CA ALA A 6 53.00 42.12 -4.20
C ALA A 6 51.58 42.70 -4.33
N LYS A 7 51.17 43.15 -5.53
CA LYS A 7 49.81 43.66 -5.78
C LYS A 7 48.72 42.61 -5.59
N LYS A 8 48.97 41.36 -5.97
CA LYS A 8 48.02 40.26 -5.82
C LYS A 8 47.86 39.82 -4.36
N GLN A 9 48.92 39.94 -3.55
CA GLN A 9 48.84 39.72 -2.11
C GLN A 9 48.15 40.87 -1.36
N GLU A 10 48.30 42.12 -1.83
CA GLU A 10 47.57 43.27 -1.30
C GLU A 10 46.06 43.21 -1.62
N GLU A 11 45.67 42.82 -2.85
CA GLU A 11 44.25 42.57 -3.21
C GLU A 11 43.65 41.41 -2.41
N ASP A 12 44.34 40.27 -2.24
CA ASP A 12 43.85 39.15 -1.41
C ASP A 12 43.73 39.50 0.08
N LEU A 13 44.57 40.41 0.58
CA LEU A 13 44.52 40.92 1.95
C LEU A 13 43.44 41.99 2.13
N GLU A 14 43.16 42.80 1.11
CA GLU A 14 42.03 43.74 1.08
C GLU A 14 40.69 43.01 0.94
N ASP A 15 40.60 41.96 0.14
CA ASP A 15 39.41 41.12 0.04
C ASP A 15 39.18 40.30 1.31
N LYS A 16 40.23 39.78 1.96
CA LYS A 16 40.09 39.17 3.30
C LYS A 16 39.74 40.19 4.38
N LYS A 17 40.20 41.44 4.28
CA LYS A 17 39.80 42.53 5.20
C LYS A 17 38.39 43.04 4.93
N SER A 18 37.93 43.04 3.68
CA SER A 18 36.58 43.46 3.29
C SER A 18 35.54 42.40 3.66
N ILE A 19 35.88 41.11 3.55
CA ILE A 19 35.09 39.98 4.05
C ILE A 19 35.03 40.00 5.58
N LYS A 20 36.15 40.25 6.28
CA LYS A 20 36.14 40.42 7.75
C LYS A 20 35.34 41.65 8.21
N LYS A 21 35.33 42.74 7.43
CA LYS A 21 34.50 43.93 7.71
C LYS A 21 32.99 43.71 7.51
N ARG A 22 32.58 42.67 6.78
CA ARG A 22 31.16 42.35 6.56
C ARG A 22 30.57 41.41 7.63
N ILE A 23 31.41 40.75 8.43
CA ILE A 23 30.95 39.89 9.53
C ILE A 23 30.74 40.78 10.75
N LYS A 24 29.51 41.27 10.91
CA LYS A 24 29.10 41.98 12.12
C LYS A 24 29.04 41.00 13.29
N GLU A 25 29.64 41.36 14.42
CA GLU A 25 29.63 40.55 15.63
C GLU A 25 28.22 40.44 16.22
N LEU A 26 27.88 39.27 16.77
CA LEU A 26 26.62 39.04 17.48
C LEU A 26 26.64 39.75 18.83
N LYS A 27 25.59 40.51 19.14
CA LYS A 27 25.44 41.24 20.39
C LYS A 27 24.55 40.55 21.41
N VAL A 28 23.54 39.80 20.95
CA VAL A 28 22.51 39.18 21.81
C VAL A 28 22.29 37.71 21.48
N LEU A 29 22.17 37.36 20.21
CA LEU A 29 21.83 36.00 19.81
C LEU A 29 23.01 35.05 20.02
N ASP A 30 22.72 33.82 20.42
CA ASP A 30 23.73 32.76 20.39
C ASP A 30 24.06 32.38 18.94
N PRO A 31 25.28 31.86 18.68
CA PRO A 31 25.71 31.53 17.33
C PRO A 31 24.81 30.53 16.60
N LYS A 32 24.15 29.61 17.30
CA LYS A 32 23.32 28.57 16.68
C LYS A 32 21.99 29.12 16.21
N ILE A 33 21.30 29.92 17.02
CA ILE A 33 20.07 30.62 16.63
C ILE A 33 20.38 31.60 15.48
N ALA A 34 21.44 32.38 15.60
CA ALA A 34 21.85 33.32 14.56
C ALA A 34 22.16 32.63 13.23
N GLN A 35 22.82 31.47 13.25
CA GLN A 35 23.10 30.69 12.06
C GLN A 35 21.81 30.13 11.43
N ASN A 36 20.91 29.55 12.22
CA ASN A 36 19.64 29.00 11.71
C ASN A 36 18.78 30.08 11.06
N LEU A 37 18.67 31.25 11.72
CA LEU A 37 17.96 32.40 11.16
C LEU A 37 18.64 32.91 9.88
N SER A 38 19.97 32.97 9.83
CA SER A 38 20.68 33.40 8.62
C SER A 38 20.41 32.46 7.43
N ILE A 39 20.33 31.15 7.66
CA ILE A 39 19.98 30.16 6.63
C ILE A 39 18.53 30.36 6.16
N PHE A 40 17.60 30.54 7.09
CA PHE A 40 16.19 30.80 6.80
C PHE A 40 16.01 32.08 5.96
N LEU A 41 16.59 33.20 6.41
CA LEU A 41 16.51 34.49 5.73
C LEU A 41 17.17 34.47 4.35
N GLY A 42 18.30 33.78 4.22
CA GLY A 42 18.99 33.61 2.94
C GLY A 42 18.20 32.82 1.90
N SER A 43 17.30 31.94 2.35
CA SER A 43 16.42 31.12 1.50
C SER A 43 15.15 31.88 1.10
N PHE A 44 14.59 32.70 2.01
CA PHE A 44 13.34 33.41 1.79
C PHE A 44 13.50 34.75 1.05
N ARG A 45 14.68 35.39 1.15
CA ARG A 45 15.09 36.61 0.41
C ARG A 45 14.02 37.71 0.35
N MET A 46 13.39 37.98 1.49
CA MET A 46 12.32 38.97 1.61
C MET A 46 12.69 40.06 2.63
N PRO A 47 12.25 41.32 2.43
CA PRO A 47 12.33 42.36 3.46
C PRO A 47 11.71 41.92 4.80
N TYR A 48 12.42 42.12 5.91
CA TYR A 48 11.94 41.69 7.23
C TYR A 48 10.65 42.39 7.67
N GLN A 49 10.42 43.61 7.16
CA GLN A 49 9.17 44.33 7.40
C GLN A 49 7.98 43.66 6.70
N GLU A 50 8.19 43.08 5.53
CA GLU A 50 7.16 42.33 4.80
C GLU A 50 6.83 41.03 5.53
N ILE A 51 7.85 40.31 6.02
CA ILE A 51 7.65 39.14 6.91
C ILE A 51 6.83 39.52 8.14
N ARG A 52 7.13 40.67 8.76
CA ARG A 52 6.36 41.17 9.90
C ARG A 52 4.91 41.47 9.51
N CYS A 53 4.69 42.16 8.40
CA CYS A 53 3.34 42.50 7.94
C CYS A 53 2.52 41.24 7.70
N MET A 54 3.04 40.26 6.95
CA MET A 54 2.35 38.99 6.70
C MET A 54 1.96 38.27 8.00
N ILE A 55 2.87 38.21 8.99
CA ILE A 55 2.56 37.59 10.30
C ILE A 55 1.48 38.36 11.06
N VAL A 56 1.50 39.70 11.02
CA VAL A 56 0.53 40.54 11.73
C VAL A 56 -0.85 40.49 11.07
N GLU A 57 -0.88 40.49 9.74
CA GLU A 57 -2.10 40.48 8.91
C GLU A 57 -2.66 39.06 8.68
N VAL A 58 -1.88 38.02 9.01
CA VAL A 58 -2.23 36.61 8.75
C VAL A 58 -2.54 36.39 7.27
N ASP A 59 -1.60 36.80 6.41
CA ASP A 59 -1.71 36.64 4.95
C ASP A 59 -1.52 35.17 4.54
N GLU A 60 -2.62 34.44 4.39
CA GLU A 60 -2.60 33.01 4.06
C GLU A 60 -2.15 32.69 2.64
N GLU A 61 -2.15 33.67 1.73
CA GLU A 61 -1.69 33.43 0.35
C GLU A 61 -0.16 33.34 0.28
N GLN A 62 0.52 34.04 1.18
CA GLN A 62 1.98 34.14 1.23
C GLN A 62 2.61 33.29 2.35
N LEU A 63 1.88 33.07 3.45
CA LEU A 63 2.36 32.29 4.59
C LEU A 63 2.22 30.78 4.33
N THR A 64 3.36 30.14 4.05
CA THR A 64 3.41 28.68 3.87
C THR A 64 3.70 27.95 5.19
N GLU A 65 3.18 26.73 5.35
CA GLU A 65 3.44 25.90 6.53
C GLU A 65 4.94 25.72 6.82
N PRO A 66 5.82 25.38 5.85
CA PRO A 66 7.24 25.21 6.12
C PRO A 66 7.92 26.51 6.60
N MET A 67 7.44 27.67 6.13
CA MET A 67 7.95 28.97 6.57
C MET A 67 7.61 29.20 8.04
N ILE A 68 6.34 29.01 8.43
CA ILE A 68 5.89 29.21 9.80
C ILE A 68 6.53 28.17 10.75
N GLN A 69 6.64 26.91 10.35
CA GLN A 69 7.33 25.89 11.15
C GLN A 69 8.78 26.26 11.45
N ASN A 70 9.51 26.73 10.43
CA ASN A 70 10.89 27.17 10.61
C ASN A 70 10.98 28.39 11.54
N LEU A 71 10.05 29.34 11.41
CA LEU A 71 9.96 30.47 12.33
C LEU A 71 9.69 30.00 13.76
N VAL A 72 8.65 29.20 14.02
CA VAL A 72 8.35 28.68 15.36
C VAL A 72 9.55 27.93 15.97
N LYS A 73 10.29 27.16 15.16
CA LYS A 73 11.42 26.36 15.62
C LYS A 73 12.70 27.16 15.88
N HIS A 74 12.93 28.24 15.15
CA HIS A 74 14.22 28.94 15.12
C HIS A 74 14.14 30.40 15.58
N LEU A 75 12.96 30.90 15.93
CA LEU A 75 12.79 32.24 16.46
C LEU A 75 13.49 32.38 17.83
N PRO A 76 14.13 33.52 18.12
CA PRO A 76 14.69 33.79 19.43
C PRO A 76 13.63 33.77 20.54
N GLU A 77 14.06 33.46 21.75
CA GLU A 77 13.20 33.51 22.93
C GLU A 77 12.71 34.95 23.20
N GLN A 78 11.57 35.09 23.88
CA GLN A 78 10.98 36.41 24.14
C GLN A 78 11.95 37.34 24.88
N GLU A 79 12.78 36.81 25.79
CA GLU A 79 13.81 37.58 26.50
C GLU A 79 14.91 38.11 25.56
N GLN A 80 15.33 37.31 24.59
CA GLN A 80 16.31 37.71 23.57
C GLN A 80 15.71 38.76 22.63
N LEU A 81 14.46 38.61 22.21
CA LEU A 81 13.74 39.61 21.42
C LEU A 81 13.61 40.94 22.16
N ASN A 82 13.28 40.91 23.46
CA ASN A 82 13.21 42.10 24.30
C ASN A 82 14.58 42.79 24.45
N SER A 83 15.66 42.02 24.49
CA SER A 83 17.03 42.54 24.54
C SER A 83 17.44 43.17 23.21
N LEU A 84 17.11 42.52 22.10
CA LEU A 84 17.33 43.07 20.74
C LEU A 84 16.58 44.37 20.51
N ALA A 85 15.35 44.51 21.02
CA ALA A 85 14.55 45.73 20.87
C ALA A 85 15.28 47.01 21.34
N LYS A 86 16.20 46.89 22.32
CA LYS A 86 17.01 48.01 22.84
C LYS A 86 18.04 48.54 21.82
N TYR A 87 18.42 47.71 20.84
CA TYR A 87 19.39 48.07 19.80
C TYR A 87 18.74 48.69 18.55
N LYS A 88 17.48 49.12 18.61
CA LYS A 88 16.77 49.75 17.47
C LYS A 88 17.51 50.95 16.88
N ASN A 89 18.20 51.73 17.71
CA ASN A 89 18.99 52.90 17.29
C ASN A 89 20.31 52.51 16.61
N GLU A 90 20.78 51.27 16.80
CA GLU A 90 22.02 50.74 16.23
C GLU A 90 21.75 49.69 15.14
N TYR A 91 20.53 49.67 14.57
CA TYR A 91 20.07 48.66 13.62
C TYR A 91 21.05 48.40 12.47
N ALA A 92 21.62 49.46 11.88
CA ALA A 92 22.58 49.34 10.79
C ALA A 92 23.89 48.61 11.17
N ASN A 93 24.22 48.56 12.46
CA ASN A 93 25.43 47.92 13.00
C ASN A 93 25.20 46.48 13.45
N LEU A 94 23.95 45.99 13.47
CA LEU A 94 23.60 44.61 13.84
C LEU A 94 23.79 43.64 12.68
N SER A 95 24.10 42.38 13.02
CA SER A 95 24.10 41.25 12.09
C SER A 95 22.71 41.02 11.48
N GLU A 96 22.65 40.38 10.32
CA GLU A 96 21.39 40.07 9.62
C GLU A 96 20.32 39.39 10.50
N PRO A 97 20.61 38.29 11.23
CA PRO A 97 19.61 37.63 12.08
C PRO A 97 19.17 38.51 13.26
N GLU A 98 20.03 39.39 13.76
CA GLU A 98 19.68 40.33 14.84
C GLU A 98 18.84 41.50 14.33
N GLN A 99 19.10 41.98 13.10
CA GLN A 99 18.22 42.94 12.43
C GLN A 99 16.81 42.37 12.27
N PHE A 100 16.69 41.12 11.81
CA PHE A 100 15.41 40.42 11.77
C PHE A 100 14.76 40.33 13.16
N GLY A 101 15.51 39.94 14.19
CA GLY A 101 15.01 39.87 15.57
C GLY A 101 14.54 41.23 16.11
N VAL A 102 15.18 42.34 15.76
CA VAL A 102 14.71 43.70 16.10
C VAL A 102 13.36 43.99 15.45
N VAL A 103 13.17 43.67 14.17
CA VAL A 103 11.88 43.88 13.49
C VAL A 103 10.78 43.04 14.13
N MET A 104 11.08 41.76 14.39
CA MET A 104 10.17 40.81 15.03
C MET A 104 9.83 41.17 16.47
N SER A 105 10.74 41.81 17.22
CA SER A 105 10.50 42.25 18.60
C SER A 105 9.35 43.25 18.75
N SER A 106 8.97 43.93 17.66
CA SER A 106 7.81 44.84 17.63
C SER A 106 6.46 44.12 17.59
N VAL A 107 6.45 42.81 17.29
CA VAL A 107 5.23 42.00 17.22
C VAL A 107 4.86 41.53 18.62
N LYS A 108 3.69 41.94 19.08
CA LYS A 108 3.16 41.49 20.38
C LYS A 108 2.81 40.01 20.32
N ARG A 109 3.24 39.25 21.34
CA ARG A 109 3.03 37.79 21.47
C ARG A 109 3.35 37.02 20.19
N LEU A 110 4.53 37.26 19.64
CA LEU A 110 4.96 36.64 18.39
C LEU A 110 4.86 35.10 18.42
N HIS A 111 5.31 34.46 19.50
CA HIS A 111 5.27 33.00 19.66
C HIS A 111 3.83 32.42 19.63
N PRO A 112 2.88 32.89 20.47
CA PRO A 112 1.47 32.47 20.37
C PRO A 112 0.85 32.74 18.99
N ARG A 113 1.15 33.90 18.37
CA ARG A 113 0.64 34.25 17.04
C ARG A 113 1.13 33.28 15.96
N LEU A 114 2.42 32.97 15.94
CA LEU A 114 2.98 31.99 15.00
C LEU A 114 2.41 30.59 15.23
N SER A 115 2.18 30.22 16.49
CA SER A 115 1.56 28.94 16.84
C SER A 115 0.11 28.86 16.34
N HIS A 116 -0.65 29.95 16.42
CA HIS A 116 -2.00 30.03 15.86
C HIS A 116 -2.00 29.91 14.34
N ILE A 117 -1.15 30.68 13.65
CA ILE A 117 -1.03 30.62 12.19
C ILE A 117 -0.66 29.19 11.76
N LEU A 118 0.33 28.58 12.44
CA LEU A 118 0.74 27.21 12.15
C LEU A 118 -0.42 26.22 12.30
N PHE A 119 -1.16 26.32 13.41
CA PHE A 119 -2.33 25.48 13.64
C PHE A 119 -3.35 25.64 12.52
N ARG A 120 -3.68 26.86 12.13
CA ARG A 120 -4.67 27.16 11.09
C ARG A 120 -4.26 26.58 9.73
N LEU A 121 -2.99 26.70 9.35
CA LEU A 121 -2.44 26.13 8.13
C LEU A 121 -2.45 24.58 8.12
N GLN A 122 -2.29 23.94 9.28
CA GLN A 122 -2.17 22.48 9.39
C GLN A 122 -3.48 21.75 9.71
N PHE A 123 -4.46 22.44 10.30
CA PHE A 123 -5.61 21.79 10.93
C PHE A 123 -6.42 20.97 9.93
N GLU A 124 -6.74 21.55 8.77
CA GLU A 124 -7.54 20.87 7.76
C GLU A 124 -6.83 19.61 7.23
N GLU A 125 -5.52 19.70 6.98
CA GLU A 125 -4.73 18.56 6.54
C GLU A 125 -4.69 17.46 7.61
N GLN A 126 -4.45 17.82 8.88
CA GLN A 126 -4.46 16.87 9.98
C GLN A 126 -5.82 16.15 10.09
N VAL A 127 -6.93 16.87 9.96
CA VAL A 127 -8.28 16.27 9.95
C VAL A 127 -8.45 15.32 8.76
N ASN A 128 -8.03 15.74 7.57
CA ASN A 128 -8.12 14.97 6.34
C ASN A 128 -7.21 13.74 6.33
N ASN A 129 -6.14 13.75 7.12
CA ASN A 129 -5.25 12.61 7.32
C ASN A 129 -5.82 11.59 8.33
N LEU A 130 -6.45 12.06 9.42
CA LEU A 130 -6.97 11.16 10.47
C LEU A 130 -8.32 10.54 10.14
N ARG A 131 -9.24 11.32 9.55
CA ARG A 131 -10.61 10.89 9.28
C ARG A 131 -10.69 9.60 8.45
N PRO A 132 -9.94 9.44 7.35
CA PRO A 132 -10.08 8.29 6.49
C PRO A 132 -9.60 6.99 7.13
N ASP A 133 -8.63 7.08 8.04
CA ASP A 133 -8.10 5.93 8.77
C ASP A 133 -9.10 5.43 9.82
N ILE A 134 -9.73 6.34 10.56
CA ILE A 134 -10.82 6.02 11.49
C ILE A 134 -11.99 5.36 10.74
N LEU A 135 -12.36 5.90 9.58
CA LEU A 135 -13.43 5.34 8.76
C LEU A 135 -13.09 3.94 8.22
N ALA A 136 -11.83 3.71 7.85
CA ALA A 136 -11.38 2.40 7.35
C ALA A 136 -11.52 1.32 8.42
N VAL A 137 -11.09 1.60 9.66
CA VAL A 137 -11.19 0.66 10.77
C VAL A 137 -12.66 0.43 11.16
N ASN A 138 -13.48 1.49 11.20
CA ASN A 138 -14.92 1.37 11.44
C ASN A 138 -15.60 0.45 10.41
N ALA A 139 -15.36 0.70 9.12
CA ALA A 139 -15.92 -0.09 8.04
C ALA A 139 -15.45 -1.55 8.12
N ALA A 140 -14.16 -1.78 8.35
CA ALA A 140 -13.61 -3.13 8.47
C ALA A 140 -14.21 -3.89 9.68
N CYS A 141 -14.42 -3.24 10.82
CA CYS A 141 -15.10 -3.87 11.97
C CYS A 141 -16.53 -4.30 11.60
N ASP A 142 -17.28 -3.41 10.97
CA ASP A 142 -18.66 -3.66 10.56
C ASP A 142 -18.76 -4.78 9.51
N GLU A 143 -17.90 -4.76 8.50
CA GLU A 143 -17.82 -5.77 7.45
C GLU A 143 -17.55 -7.16 8.01
N VAL A 144 -16.51 -7.29 8.84
CA VAL A 144 -16.13 -8.58 9.44
C VAL A 144 -17.24 -9.08 10.37
N ARG A 145 -17.87 -8.20 11.14
CA ARG A 145 -18.93 -8.57 12.09
C ARG A 145 -20.24 -8.98 11.41
N LYS A 146 -20.59 -8.35 10.29
CA LYS A 146 -21.88 -8.51 9.60
C LYS A 146 -21.83 -9.47 8.41
N SER A 147 -20.63 -9.83 7.92
CA SER A 147 -20.49 -10.75 6.80
C SER A 147 -20.95 -12.17 7.19
N SER A 148 -22.12 -12.56 6.68
CA SER A 148 -22.65 -13.92 6.84
C SER A 148 -21.81 -14.94 6.08
N SER A 149 -21.22 -14.54 4.94
CA SER A 149 -20.34 -15.38 4.13
C SER A 149 -19.05 -15.73 4.89
N PHE A 150 -18.46 -14.74 5.59
CA PHE A 150 -17.31 -14.98 6.48
C PHE A 150 -17.70 -15.85 7.68
N GLY A 151 -18.84 -15.58 8.32
CA GLY A 151 -19.34 -16.43 9.40
C GLY A 151 -19.48 -17.90 8.98
N ARG A 152 -20.05 -18.15 7.79
CA ARG A 152 -20.19 -19.49 7.23
C ARG A 152 -18.84 -20.15 6.89
N LEU A 153 -17.87 -19.37 6.42
CA LEU A 153 -16.50 -19.86 6.23
C LEU A 153 -15.89 -20.37 7.54
N LEU A 154 -16.05 -19.62 8.64
CA LEU A 154 -15.53 -20.03 9.95
C LEU A 154 -16.16 -21.33 10.43
N GLU A 155 -17.46 -21.53 10.21
CA GLU A 155 -18.14 -22.80 10.51
C GLU A 155 -17.57 -23.98 9.71
N LEU A 156 -17.28 -23.78 8.42
CA LEU A 156 -16.65 -24.81 7.58
C LEU A 156 -15.24 -25.14 8.06
N VAL A 157 -14.45 -24.12 8.44
CA VAL A 157 -13.12 -24.32 9.02
C VAL A 157 -13.22 -25.09 10.34
N LEU A 158 -14.18 -24.76 11.20
CA LEU A 158 -14.40 -25.46 12.47
C LEU A 158 -14.80 -26.93 12.24
N LEU A 159 -15.71 -27.19 11.29
CA LEU A 159 -16.13 -28.53 10.92
C LEU A 159 -14.95 -29.38 10.44
N LEU A 160 -14.17 -28.83 9.51
CA LEU A 160 -13.01 -29.51 8.94
C LEU A 160 -11.93 -29.77 10.01
N GLY A 161 -11.65 -28.76 10.83
CA GLY A 161 -10.73 -28.87 11.96
C GLY A 161 -11.16 -29.93 12.97
N ASN A 162 -12.44 -29.99 13.33
CA ASN A 162 -12.96 -30.99 14.26
C ASN A 162 -12.90 -32.41 13.70
N TYR A 163 -13.18 -32.58 12.41
CA TYR A 163 -13.03 -33.88 11.75
C TYR A 163 -11.58 -34.35 11.72
N MET A 164 -10.65 -33.47 11.34
CA MET A 164 -9.22 -33.80 11.27
C MET A 164 -8.58 -34.03 12.63
N ASN A 165 -9.05 -33.33 13.67
CA ASN A 165 -8.53 -33.46 15.03
C ASN A 165 -9.24 -34.54 15.86
N ALA A 166 -10.09 -35.38 15.26
CA ALA A 166 -10.77 -36.46 15.95
C ALA A 166 -9.76 -37.38 16.69
N GLY A 167 -10.02 -37.65 17.96
CA GLY A 167 -9.13 -38.45 18.82
C GLY A 167 -7.93 -37.69 19.41
N SER A 168 -7.76 -36.40 19.11
CA SER A 168 -6.76 -35.53 19.75
C SER A 168 -7.39 -34.71 20.89
N ARG A 169 -6.55 -33.97 21.64
CA ARG A 169 -7.00 -33.01 22.66
C ARG A 169 -7.90 -31.90 22.09
N ASN A 170 -7.79 -31.60 20.79
CA ASN A 170 -8.54 -30.53 20.14
C ASN A 170 -9.81 -31.06 19.43
N ALA A 171 -10.17 -32.33 19.62
CA ALA A 171 -11.41 -32.87 19.10
C ALA A 171 -12.63 -32.16 19.70
N GLN A 172 -13.70 -31.98 18.89
CA GLN A 172 -14.98 -31.38 19.33
C GLN A 172 -14.84 -29.98 19.93
N SER A 173 -13.94 -29.15 19.37
CA SER A 173 -13.81 -27.75 19.75
C SER A 173 -15.06 -26.96 19.34
N TYR A 174 -15.45 -25.98 20.15
CA TYR A 174 -16.57 -25.07 19.84
C TYR A 174 -16.14 -23.85 19.02
N GLY A 175 -14.83 -23.58 18.94
CA GLY A 175 -14.26 -22.45 18.23
C GLY A 175 -12.74 -22.60 18.11
N PHE A 176 -12.11 -21.63 17.45
CA PHE A 176 -10.67 -21.57 17.27
C PHE A 176 -10.24 -20.09 17.17
N ASP A 177 -8.98 -19.82 17.49
CA ASP A 177 -8.43 -18.46 17.38
C ASP A 177 -8.38 -18.02 15.90
N LEU A 178 -8.86 -16.81 15.59
CA LEU A 178 -8.87 -16.27 14.21
C LEU A 178 -7.50 -16.32 13.51
N SER A 179 -6.41 -16.12 14.24
CA SER A 179 -5.03 -16.23 13.70
C SER A 179 -4.70 -17.61 13.12
N SER A 180 -5.49 -18.65 13.47
CA SER A 180 -5.35 -20.00 12.92
C SER A 180 -5.74 -20.09 11.44
N LEU A 181 -6.54 -19.16 10.93
CA LEU A 181 -6.90 -19.09 9.50
C LEU A 181 -5.65 -19.00 8.63
N CYS A 182 -4.66 -18.21 9.05
CA CYS A 182 -3.41 -18.05 8.34
C CYS A 182 -2.57 -19.34 8.25
N LYS A 183 -2.83 -20.32 9.13
CA LYS A 183 -2.10 -21.59 9.24
C LYS A 183 -2.68 -22.70 8.35
N LEU A 184 -3.85 -22.49 7.74
CA LEU A 184 -4.49 -23.49 6.87
C LEU A 184 -3.64 -23.81 5.63
N LYS A 185 -2.78 -22.90 5.19
CA LYS A 185 -1.85 -23.17 4.09
C LYS A 185 -0.72 -24.14 4.46
N ASP A 186 -0.42 -24.30 5.75
CA ASP A 186 0.73 -25.07 6.21
C ASP A 186 0.41 -26.56 6.31
N THR A 187 -0.88 -26.91 6.40
CA THR A 187 -1.34 -28.31 6.41
C THR A 187 -1.45 -28.80 4.98
N LYS A 188 -0.69 -29.84 4.63
CA LYS A 188 -0.60 -30.37 3.26
C LYS A 188 -1.20 -31.76 3.12
N SER A 189 -1.68 -32.08 1.92
CA SER A 189 -2.08 -33.44 1.54
C SER A 189 -0.88 -34.40 1.59
N ALA A 190 -1.16 -35.71 1.65
CA ALA A 190 -0.13 -36.74 1.71
C ALA A 190 0.85 -36.70 0.51
N ASP A 191 0.36 -36.28 -0.66
CA ASP A 191 1.18 -36.10 -1.87
C ASP A 191 1.90 -34.75 -1.95
N GLN A 192 1.74 -33.89 -0.93
CA GLN A 192 2.35 -32.56 -0.81
C GLN A 192 1.99 -31.57 -1.93
N LYS A 193 0.96 -31.88 -2.74
CA LYS A 193 0.56 -31.04 -3.89
C LYS A 193 -0.49 -29.99 -3.56
N THR A 194 -1.32 -30.25 -2.56
CA THR A 194 -2.43 -29.36 -2.16
C THR A 194 -2.36 -29.07 -0.67
N THR A 195 -2.88 -27.91 -0.27
CA THR A 195 -2.97 -27.53 1.14
C THR A 195 -4.42 -27.61 1.61
N LEU A 196 -4.63 -27.59 2.92
CA LEU A 196 -5.97 -27.54 3.51
C LEU A 196 -6.72 -26.27 3.06
N LEU A 197 -6.01 -25.16 2.87
CA LEU A 197 -6.57 -23.94 2.29
C LEU A 197 -7.06 -24.14 0.84
N HIS A 198 -6.28 -24.83 0.00
CA HIS A 198 -6.71 -25.16 -1.37
C HIS A 198 -7.95 -26.07 -1.38
N PHE A 199 -7.96 -27.06 -0.50
CA PHE A 199 -9.10 -27.94 -0.32
C PHE A 199 -10.35 -27.17 0.13
N LEU A 200 -10.22 -26.30 1.14
CA LEU A 200 -11.32 -25.45 1.61
C LEU A 200 -11.85 -24.53 0.49
N ALA A 201 -10.94 -23.88 -0.24
CA ALA A 201 -11.31 -23.02 -1.36
C ALA A 201 -12.04 -23.80 -2.46
N HIS A 202 -11.63 -25.03 -2.74
CA HIS A 202 -12.30 -25.91 -3.70
C HIS A 202 -13.70 -26.31 -3.23
N VAL A 203 -13.86 -26.71 -1.96
CA VAL A 203 -15.17 -27.04 -1.37
C VAL A 203 -16.11 -25.83 -1.39
N CYS A 204 -15.60 -24.64 -1.05
CA CYS A 204 -16.40 -23.41 -1.14
C CYS A 204 -16.84 -23.14 -2.58
N GLU A 205 -15.99 -23.36 -3.57
CA GLU A 205 -16.34 -23.09 -4.97
C GLU A 205 -17.34 -24.09 -5.56
N GLN A 206 -17.27 -25.36 -5.16
CA GLN A 206 -18.17 -26.41 -5.67
C GLN A 206 -19.50 -26.45 -4.92
N ASP A 207 -19.45 -26.45 -3.59
CA ASP A 207 -20.59 -26.79 -2.74
C ASP A 207 -21.19 -25.58 -2.01
N PHE A 208 -20.40 -24.52 -1.76
CA PHE A 208 -20.83 -23.32 -1.03
C PHE A 208 -20.42 -21.99 -1.71
N PRO A 209 -20.85 -21.71 -2.95
CA PRO A 209 -20.36 -20.54 -3.71
C PRO A 209 -20.67 -19.19 -3.06
N ASP A 210 -21.70 -19.14 -2.23
CA ASP A 210 -22.08 -17.98 -1.42
C ASP A 210 -21.02 -17.60 -0.38
N VAL A 211 -20.24 -18.57 0.10
CA VAL A 211 -19.16 -18.34 1.07
C VAL A 211 -18.06 -17.49 0.44
N ILE A 212 -17.71 -17.70 -0.83
CA ILE A 212 -16.60 -16.99 -1.52
C ILE A 212 -16.78 -15.46 -1.49
N LYS A 213 -18.03 -14.98 -1.40
CA LYS A 213 -18.37 -13.55 -1.34
C LYS A 213 -17.70 -12.82 -0.17
N PHE A 214 -17.22 -13.52 0.85
CA PHE A 214 -16.48 -12.89 1.96
C PHE A 214 -15.26 -12.08 1.47
N VAL A 215 -14.65 -12.50 0.35
CA VAL A 215 -13.53 -11.77 -0.26
C VAL A 215 -13.94 -10.37 -0.71
N GLU A 216 -15.19 -10.17 -1.10
CA GLU A 216 -15.75 -8.86 -1.48
C GLU A 216 -16.31 -8.12 -0.27
N ASP A 217 -16.96 -8.83 0.65
CA ASP A 217 -17.53 -8.25 1.87
C ASP A 217 -16.46 -7.57 2.73
N LEU A 218 -15.24 -8.12 2.81
CA LEU A 218 -14.14 -7.65 3.68
C LEU A 218 -13.14 -6.75 2.94
N HIS A 219 -13.60 -5.74 2.20
CA HIS A 219 -12.73 -4.92 1.34
C HIS A 219 -11.96 -3.82 2.09
N HIS A 220 -12.44 -3.33 3.24
CA HIS A 220 -11.71 -2.33 4.03
C HIS A 220 -10.62 -2.94 4.92
N VAL A 221 -10.58 -4.26 5.08
CA VAL A 221 -9.58 -4.96 5.92
C VAL A 221 -8.15 -4.65 5.49
N ASP A 222 -7.86 -4.58 4.18
CA ASP A 222 -6.51 -4.23 3.68
C ASP A 222 -6.09 -2.82 4.04
N ARG A 223 -7.05 -1.90 4.18
CA ARG A 223 -6.76 -0.51 4.56
C ARG A 223 -6.61 -0.41 6.07
N ALA A 224 -7.50 -1.04 6.83
CA ALA A 224 -7.45 -1.08 8.28
C ALA A 224 -6.15 -1.72 8.80
N SER A 225 -5.59 -2.72 8.10
CA SER A 225 -4.31 -3.32 8.47
C SER A 225 -3.10 -2.37 8.41
N ARG A 226 -3.22 -1.24 7.70
CA ARG A 226 -2.17 -0.21 7.59
C ARG A 226 -2.34 0.93 8.59
N VAL A 227 -3.45 0.97 9.32
CA VAL A 227 -3.74 2.04 10.28
C VAL A 227 -3.07 1.73 11.60
N SER A 228 -2.27 2.68 12.11
CA SER A 228 -1.70 2.57 13.46
C SER A 228 -2.62 3.26 14.47
N ALA A 229 -3.30 2.47 15.30
CA ALA A 229 -4.22 3.00 16.32
C ALA A 229 -3.49 3.90 17.33
N GLU A 230 -2.26 3.54 17.72
CA GLU A 230 -1.44 4.34 18.64
C GLU A 230 -1.12 5.73 18.06
N ASN A 231 -0.77 5.81 16.77
CA ASN A 231 -0.47 7.08 16.11
C ASN A 231 -1.72 7.94 15.92
N LEU A 232 -2.88 7.33 15.64
CA LEU A 232 -4.15 8.06 15.61
C LEU A 232 -4.44 8.72 16.96
N GLU A 233 -4.31 7.97 18.06
CA GLU A 233 -4.56 8.46 19.42
C GLU A 233 -3.58 9.57 19.81
N LYS A 234 -2.29 9.44 19.44
CA LYS A 234 -1.28 10.50 19.67
C LYS A 234 -1.61 11.78 18.90
N SER A 235 -1.99 11.67 17.63
CA SER A 235 -2.34 12.81 16.78
C SER A 235 -3.59 13.53 17.28
N LEU A 236 -4.63 12.80 17.68
CA LEU A 236 -5.84 13.38 18.28
C LEU A 236 -5.53 14.13 19.59
N ARG A 237 -4.70 13.55 20.45
CA ARG A 237 -4.25 14.22 21.69
C ARG A 237 -3.39 15.45 21.42
N GLN A 238 -2.56 15.42 20.38
CA GLN A 238 -1.78 16.59 19.98
C GLN A 238 -2.70 17.71 19.49
N MET A 239 -3.67 17.40 18.63
CA MET A 239 -4.65 18.35 18.14
C MET A 239 -5.47 18.98 19.29
N GLU A 240 -5.87 18.17 20.27
CA GLU A 240 -6.54 18.65 21.48
C GLU A 240 -5.71 19.68 22.25
N ARG A 241 -4.43 19.36 22.49
CA ARG A 241 -3.52 20.27 23.20
C ARG A 241 -3.32 21.58 22.44
N GLN A 242 -3.22 21.52 21.11
CA GLN A 242 -3.08 22.71 20.26
C GLN A 242 -4.35 23.58 20.33
N LEU A 243 -5.54 22.98 20.24
CA LEU A 243 -6.81 23.69 20.41
C LEU A 243 -6.95 24.34 21.78
N LEU A 244 -6.67 23.61 22.87
CA LEU A 244 -6.76 24.14 24.23
C LEU A 244 -5.73 25.25 24.51
N GLN A 245 -4.55 25.19 23.88
CA GLN A 245 -3.57 26.26 23.96
C GLN A 245 -4.07 27.51 23.23
N LEU A 246 -4.63 27.32 22.04
CA LEU A 246 -5.16 28.39 21.21
C LEU A 246 -6.34 29.12 21.88
N GLU A 247 -7.29 28.38 22.45
CA GLU A 247 -8.42 28.92 23.21
C GLU A 247 -7.94 29.80 24.38
N ARG A 248 -6.99 29.30 25.18
CA ARG A 248 -6.38 30.07 26.29
C ARG A 248 -5.68 31.33 25.81
N ASP A 249 -4.99 31.25 24.68
CA ASP A 249 -4.27 32.39 24.12
C ASP A 249 -5.20 33.50 23.58
N LEU A 250 -6.42 33.15 23.15
CA LEU A 250 -7.44 34.13 22.76
C LEU A 250 -8.30 34.63 23.92
N ASP A 251 -8.60 33.80 24.91
CA ASP A 251 -9.29 34.28 26.12
C ASP A 251 -8.47 35.37 26.84
N THR A 252 -7.14 35.27 26.75
CA THR A 252 -6.23 36.26 27.32
C THR A 252 -6.12 37.52 26.44
N PHE A 253 -6.55 37.48 25.17
CA PHE A 253 -6.42 38.56 24.20
C PHE A 253 -7.66 38.65 23.31
N SER A 254 -8.47 39.69 23.50
CA SER A 254 -9.46 40.09 22.50
C SER A 254 -8.74 40.58 21.24
N SER A 255 -8.31 39.67 20.37
CA SER A 255 -7.97 40.02 19.00
C SER A 255 -9.28 40.13 18.20
N PRO A 256 -9.29 40.91 17.10
CA PRO A 256 -10.39 40.93 16.15
C PRO A 256 -10.44 39.66 15.27
N ASP A 257 -9.54 38.69 15.49
CA ASP A 257 -9.50 37.46 14.70
C ASP A 257 -10.76 36.64 14.98
N ASP A 258 -11.36 36.14 13.90
CA ASP A 258 -12.73 35.64 13.88
C ASP A 258 -12.94 34.48 14.89
N PRO A 259 -13.73 34.69 15.98
CA PRO A 259 -14.07 33.63 16.92
C PRO A 259 -14.72 32.41 16.26
N ASN A 260 -15.17 32.56 15.01
CA ASN A 260 -15.79 31.52 14.22
C ASN A 260 -14.81 30.41 13.79
N ASP A 261 -13.54 30.71 13.47
CA ASP A 261 -12.59 29.71 12.96
C ASP A 261 -12.30 28.62 13.99
N ILE A 262 -12.13 29.01 15.25
CA ILE A 262 -11.84 28.07 16.35
C ILE A 262 -13.07 27.30 16.74
N LYS A 263 -14.24 27.94 16.68
CA LYS A 263 -15.50 27.23 16.88
C LYS A 263 -15.68 26.13 15.83
N VAL A 264 -15.37 26.41 14.56
CA VAL A 264 -15.39 25.42 13.48
C VAL A 264 -14.35 24.33 13.73
N ALA A 265 -13.12 24.68 14.09
CA ALA A 265 -12.06 23.70 14.39
C ALA A 265 -12.45 22.79 15.57
N ARG A 266 -13.04 23.37 16.63
CA ARG A 266 -13.54 22.63 17.80
C ARG A 266 -14.67 21.67 17.42
N GLU A 267 -15.58 22.09 16.55
CA GLU A 267 -16.65 21.23 16.05
C GLU A 267 -16.11 20.06 15.23
N GLN A 268 -15.16 20.31 14.31
CA GLN A 268 -14.53 19.27 13.50
C GLN A 268 -13.73 18.28 14.35
N TYR A 269 -12.95 18.79 15.31
CA TYR A 269 -12.25 17.95 16.28
C TYR A 269 -13.22 17.11 17.12
N GLY A 270 -14.32 17.70 17.61
CA GLY A 270 -15.35 16.97 18.34
C GLY A 270 -15.95 15.82 17.54
N LYS A 271 -16.22 16.04 16.25
CA LYS A 271 -16.68 14.98 15.33
C LYS A 271 -15.64 13.86 15.20
N LEU A 272 -14.35 14.20 15.03
CA LEU A 272 -13.27 13.21 14.97
C LEU A 272 -13.16 12.38 16.24
N VAL A 273 -13.25 13.01 17.42
CA VAL A 273 -13.21 12.31 18.71
C VAL A 273 -14.37 11.33 18.85
N ILE A 274 -15.59 11.73 18.47
CA ILE A 274 -16.75 10.83 18.48
C ILE A 274 -16.54 9.66 17.52
N MET A 275 -16.03 9.93 16.31
CA MET A 275 -15.74 8.88 15.33
C MET A 275 -14.69 7.90 15.82
N HIS A 276 -13.64 8.38 16.49
CA HIS A 276 -12.61 7.55 17.11
C HIS A 276 -13.15 6.72 18.28
N GLY A 277 -13.95 7.31 19.16
CA GLY A 277 -14.58 6.57 20.26
C GLY A 277 -15.50 5.45 19.75
N ASN A 278 -16.24 5.70 18.67
CA ASN A 278 -17.04 4.67 18.00
C ASN A 278 -16.16 3.56 17.40
N MET A 279 -15.00 3.91 16.84
CA MET A 279 -14.01 2.95 16.32
C MET A 279 -13.48 2.03 17.40
N GLU A 280 -13.08 2.58 18.54
CA GLU A 280 -12.62 1.78 19.67
C GLU A 280 -13.72 0.85 20.19
N ALA A 281 -14.96 1.35 20.31
CA ALA A 281 -16.08 0.54 20.75
C ALA A 281 -16.40 -0.61 19.77
N LEU A 282 -16.43 -0.34 18.46
CA LEU A 282 -16.66 -1.36 17.44
C LEU A 282 -15.54 -2.41 17.44
N TYR A 283 -14.28 -1.98 17.58
CA TYR A 283 -13.15 -2.90 17.65
C TYR A 283 -13.22 -3.79 18.90
N LEU A 284 -13.51 -3.24 20.08
CA LEU A 284 -13.65 -4.03 21.30
C LEU A 284 -14.81 -5.03 21.20
N ASN A 285 -15.95 -4.62 20.65
CA ASN A 285 -17.09 -5.52 20.40
C ASN A 285 -16.73 -6.64 19.41
N LEU A 286 -15.89 -6.34 18.41
CA LEU A 286 -15.40 -7.33 17.44
C LEU A 286 -14.50 -8.36 18.12
N LEU A 287 -13.57 -7.91 18.97
CA LEU A 287 -12.70 -8.79 19.73
C LEU A 287 -13.49 -9.69 20.68
N GLU A 288 -14.48 -9.14 21.39
CA GLU A 288 -15.37 -9.93 22.25
C GLU A 288 -16.13 -10.98 21.42
N TYR A 289 -16.69 -10.59 20.27
CA TYR A 289 -17.44 -11.49 19.40
C TYR A 289 -16.61 -12.69 18.91
N PHE A 290 -15.32 -12.48 18.61
CA PHE A 290 -14.40 -13.54 18.19
C PHE A 290 -13.57 -14.14 19.33
N ALA A 291 -13.87 -13.79 20.59
CA ALA A 291 -13.15 -14.23 21.78
C ALA A 291 -11.62 -13.95 21.75
N VAL A 292 -11.22 -12.81 21.19
CA VAL A 292 -9.83 -12.35 21.10
C VAL A 292 -9.48 -11.46 22.30
N ASP A 293 -8.30 -11.65 22.88
CA ASP A 293 -7.84 -10.86 24.03
C ASP A 293 -7.40 -9.44 23.60
N PRO A 294 -8.09 -8.38 24.05
CA PRO A 294 -7.77 -6.99 23.67
C PRO A 294 -6.40 -6.53 24.14
N LYS A 295 -5.76 -7.22 25.10
CA LYS A 295 -4.42 -6.88 25.56
C LYS A 295 -3.31 -7.47 24.70
N LYS A 296 -3.65 -8.41 23.83
CA LYS A 296 -2.67 -9.17 23.02
C LYS A 296 -2.79 -8.89 21.53
N THR A 297 -3.78 -8.12 21.11
CA THR A 297 -4.07 -7.92 19.69
C THR A 297 -4.41 -6.45 19.44
N SER A 298 -3.51 -5.77 18.73
CA SER A 298 -3.77 -4.42 18.24
C SER A 298 -4.64 -4.44 16.98
N VAL A 299 -5.21 -3.27 16.64
CA VAL A 299 -6.09 -3.08 15.47
C VAL A 299 -5.39 -3.58 14.20
N GLU A 300 -4.17 -3.10 13.97
CA GLU A 300 -3.37 -3.46 12.81
C GLU A 300 -3.02 -4.95 12.77
N GLU A 301 -2.77 -5.60 13.92
CA GLU A 301 -2.47 -7.04 13.98
C GLU A 301 -3.66 -7.88 13.52
N LEU A 302 -4.86 -7.63 14.08
CA LEU A 302 -6.07 -8.36 13.69
C LEU A 302 -6.37 -8.21 12.19
N PHE A 303 -6.38 -6.98 11.69
CA PHE A 303 -6.72 -6.73 10.29
C PHE A 303 -5.60 -7.18 9.34
N THR A 304 -4.34 -7.22 9.79
CA THR A 304 -3.24 -7.83 9.02
C THR A 304 -3.47 -9.33 8.85
N ASP A 305 -3.83 -10.04 9.91
CA ASP A 305 -4.13 -11.47 9.81
C ASP A 305 -5.32 -11.75 8.87
N LEU A 306 -6.40 -10.98 8.99
CA LEU A 306 -7.57 -11.12 8.11
C LEU A 306 -7.25 -10.75 6.65
N SER A 307 -6.49 -9.69 6.41
CA SER A 307 -6.03 -9.28 5.07
C SER A 307 -5.17 -10.38 4.43
N ASN A 308 -4.21 -10.91 5.20
CA ASN A 308 -3.36 -12.01 4.76
C ASN A 308 -4.19 -13.23 4.41
N PHE A 309 -5.11 -13.65 5.28
CA PHE A 309 -5.96 -14.79 5.03
C PHE A 309 -6.82 -14.61 3.77
N ARG A 310 -7.47 -13.46 3.61
CA ARG A 310 -8.26 -13.11 2.41
C ARG A 310 -7.42 -13.18 1.14
N SER A 311 -6.20 -12.65 1.17
CA SER A 311 -5.25 -12.70 0.05
C SER A 311 -4.85 -14.14 -0.27
N MET A 312 -4.50 -14.94 0.75
CA MET A 312 -4.14 -16.35 0.60
C MET A 312 -5.30 -17.19 0.05
N PHE A 313 -6.53 -16.95 0.52
CA PHE A 313 -7.72 -17.65 0.03
C PHE A 313 -8.00 -17.31 -1.45
N THR A 314 -7.91 -16.03 -1.81
CA THR A 314 -8.06 -15.56 -3.20
C THR A 314 -7.00 -16.18 -4.11
N GLN A 315 -5.77 -16.29 -3.63
CA GLN A 315 -4.69 -16.94 -4.35
C GLN A 315 -4.96 -18.44 -4.53
N ALA A 316 -5.43 -19.13 -3.49
CA ALA A 316 -5.78 -20.55 -3.56
C ALA A 316 -6.90 -20.83 -4.58
N LEU A 317 -7.92 -19.97 -4.68
CA LEU A 317 -8.95 -20.06 -5.74
C LEU A 317 -8.32 -19.98 -7.15
N LYS A 318 -7.42 -19.02 -7.37
CA LYS A 318 -6.72 -18.85 -8.65
C LYS A 318 -5.82 -20.04 -8.99
N GLU A 319 -5.11 -20.58 -8.00
CA GLU A 319 -4.23 -21.74 -8.15
C GLU A 319 -5.04 -23.01 -8.46
N ASN A 320 -6.15 -23.23 -7.76
CA ASN A 320 -7.09 -24.32 -8.04
C ASN A 320 -7.65 -24.26 -9.47
N LEU A 321 -8.05 -23.07 -9.93
CA LEU A 321 -8.53 -22.88 -11.30
C LEU A 321 -7.47 -23.26 -12.34
N LYS A 322 -6.25 -22.72 -12.19
CA LYS A 322 -5.12 -23.03 -13.09
C LYS A 322 -4.77 -24.51 -13.08
N GLN A 323 -4.82 -25.15 -11.91
CA GLN A 323 -4.53 -26.58 -11.79
C GLN A 323 -5.57 -27.42 -12.54
N ARG A 324 -6.87 -27.11 -12.41
CA ARG A 324 -7.92 -27.80 -13.16
C ARG A 324 -7.79 -27.63 -14.67
N GLU A 325 -7.48 -26.42 -15.14
CA GLU A 325 -7.24 -26.15 -16.57
C GLU A 325 -6.07 -26.98 -17.11
N LEU A 326 -4.99 -27.07 -16.34
CA LEU A 326 -3.82 -27.87 -16.69
C LEU A 326 -4.16 -29.37 -16.72
N GLU A 327 -4.85 -29.87 -15.70
CA GLU A 327 -5.28 -31.28 -15.61
C GLU A 327 -6.21 -31.65 -16.76
N GLU A 328 -7.16 -30.77 -17.13
CA GLU A 328 -8.05 -31.00 -18.25
C GLU A 328 -7.29 -30.99 -19.59
N LYS A 329 -6.36 -30.06 -19.79
CA LYS A 329 -5.50 -30.03 -20.97
C LYS A 329 -4.65 -31.30 -21.09
N GLN A 330 -4.08 -31.77 -19.99
CA GLN A 330 -3.32 -33.02 -19.95
C GLN A 330 -4.21 -34.23 -20.25
N ARG A 331 -5.42 -34.28 -19.69
CA ARG A 331 -6.40 -35.35 -19.94
C ARG A 331 -6.79 -35.41 -21.42
N ARG A 332 -7.10 -34.26 -22.02
CA ARG A 332 -7.41 -34.15 -23.46
C ARG A 332 -6.24 -34.58 -24.33
N ALA A 333 -5.01 -34.19 -23.98
CA ALA A 333 -3.80 -34.60 -24.69
C ALA A 333 -3.52 -36.11 -24.59
N ARG A 334 -3.72 -36.73 -23.42
CA ARG A 334 -3.59 -38.18 -23.24
C ARG A 334 -4.64 -38.95 -24.04
N ALA A 335 -5.90 -38.54 -23.96
CA ALA A 335 -6.98 -39.15 -24.74
C ALA A 335 -6.74 -39.04 -26.26
N ALA A 336 -6.22 -37.91 -26.74
CA ALA A 336 -5.85 -37.73 -28.15
C ALA A 336 -4.70 -38.65 -28.58
N LYS A 337 -3.67 -38.80 -27.74
CA LYS A 337 -2.54 -39.72 -27.99
C LYS A 337 -3.01 -41.18 -28.04
N GLU A 338 -3.83 -41.61 -27.08
CA GLU A 338 -4.37 -42.97 -27.03
C GLU A 338 -5.25 -43.27 -28.26
N LYS A 339 -6.09 -42.32 -28.67
CA LYS A 339 -6.91 -42.46 -29.88
C LYS A 339 -6.05 -42.58 -31.14
N ALA A 340 -5.04 -41.71 -31.29
CA ALA A 340 -4.12 -41.75 -32.43
C ALA A 340 -3.32 -43.07 -32.48
N GLU A 341 -2.94 -43.61 -31.33
CA GLU A 341 -2.25 -44.89 -31.24
C GLU A 341 -3.15 -46.07 -31.61
N ARG A 342 -4.41 -46.08 -31.14
CA ARG A 342 -5.41 -47.09 -31.57
C ARG A 342 -5.65 -47.04 -33.08
N GLU A 343 -5.88 -45.87 -33.65
CA GLU A 343 -6.08 -45.71 -35.10
C GLU A 343 -4.86 -46.17 -35.91
N LYS A 344 -3.64 -45.92 -35.41
CA LYS A 344 -2.40 -46.40 -36.03
C LYS A 344 -2.29 -47.92 -35.97
N GLN A 345 -2.61 -48.54 -34.83
CA GLN A 345 -2.61 -50.00 -34.68
C GLN A 345 -3.66 -50.66 -35.59
N GLU A 346 -4.87 -50.11 -35.68
CA GLU A 346 -5.93 -50.60 -36.58
C GLU A 346 -5.51 -50.52 -38.06
N ARG A 347 -4.91 -49.40 -38.48
CA ARG A 347 -4.37 -49.25 -39.84
C ARG A 347 -3.27 -50.28 -40.13
N GLN A 348 -2.38 -50.54 -39.18
CA GLN A 348 -1.32 -51.55 -39.32
C GLN A 348 -1.90 -52.97 -39.40
N GLN A 349 -2.89 -53.32 -38.57
CA GLN A 349 -3.56 -54.62 -38.64
C GLN A 349 -4.32 -54.81 -39.94
N LYS A 350 -5.04 -53.78 -40.42
CA LYS A 350 -5.74 -53.83 -41.70
C LYS A 350 -4.77 -54.02 -42.86
N LYS A 351 -3.61 -53.34 -42.83
CA LYS A 351 -2.54 -53.52 -43.82
C LYS A 351 -1.94 -54.93 -43.79
N ARG A 352 -1.71 -55.51 -42.60
CA ARG A 352 -1.24 -56.90 -42.47
C ARG A 352 -2.24 -57.91 -43.03
N ARG A 353 -3.52 -57.79 -42.67
CA ARG A 353 -4.58 -58.66 -43.21
C ARG A 353 -4.70 -58.58 -44.73
N LEU A 354 -4.60 -57.37 -45.29
CA LEU A 354 -4.57 -57.17 -46.76
C LEU A 354 -3.37 -57.88 -47.39
N LEU A 355 -2.17 -57.76 -46.80
CA LEU A 355 -0.97 -58.42 -47.29
C LEU A 355 -1.07 -59.96 -47.23
N GLU A 356 -1.63 -60.52 -46.15
CA GLU A 356 -1.89 -61.97 -46.01
C GLU A 356 -2.86 -62.47 -47.09
N VAL A 357 -4.01 -61.82 -47.27
CA VAL A 357 -4.98 -62.20 -48.32
C VAL A 357 -4.36 -62.13 -49.72
N THR A 358 -3.53 -61.12 -49.99
CA THR A 358 -2.83 -61.04 -51.29
C THR A 358 -1.74 -62.12 -51.45
N ALA A 359 -1.08 -62.54 -50.38
CA ALA A 359 -0.10 -63.63 -50.41
C ALA A 359 -0.79 -64.97 -50.65
N ASP A 360 -1.91 -65.22 -49.97
CA ASP A 360 -2.73 -66.43 -50.15
C ASP A 360 -3.31 -66.52 -51.57
N ALA A 361 -3.83 -65.41 -52.10
CA ALA A 361 -4.30 -65.36 -53.49
C ALA A 361 -3.19 -65.64 -54.50
N LYS A 362 -1.96 -65.18 -54.23
CA LYS A 362 -0.79 -65.42 -55.08
C LYS A 362 -0.26 -66.85 -54.97
N ALA A 363 -0.35 -67.48 -53.78
CA ALA A 363 -0.04 -68.89 -53.59
C ALA A 363 -1.05 -69.81 -54.29
N MET A 364 -2.35 -69.47 -54.20
CA MET A 364 -3.43 -70.16 -54.93
C MET A 364 -3.25 -70.04 -56.44
N ALA A 365 -2.88 -68.87 -56.96
CA ALA A 365 -2.57 -68.68 -58.37
C ALA A 365 -1.28 -69.40 -58.81
N GLY A 366 -0.26 -69.51 -57.94
CA GLY A 366 0.98 -70.24 -58.21
C GLY A 366 0.82 -71.76 -58.22
N THR A 367 -0.24 -72.30 -57.62
CA THR A 367 -0.57 -73.74 -57.65
C THR A 367 -1.44 -74.12 -58.85
N ALA A 368 -1.91 -73.13 -59.63
CA ALA A 368 -2.79 -73.32 -60.79
C ALA A 368 -2.08 -73.18 -62.16
N ILE A 369 -0.74 -73.23 -62.21
CA ILE A 369 0.03 -73.20 -63.46
C ILE A 369 0.93 -74.44 -63.55
N GLU A 370 0.30 -75.60 -63.70
CA GLU A 370 0.84 -76.68 -64.52
C GLU A 370 -0.26 -77.10 -65.49
N PHE A 371 0.13 -77.32 -66.75
CA PHE A 371 -0.67 -77.58 -67.95
C PHE A 371 -1.15 -76.38 -68.78
N GLY A 372 -0.35 -76.10 -69.83
CA GLY A 372 -0.91 -75.81 -71.15
C GLY A 372 -0.59 -74.45 -71.74
N SER A 373 0.47 -74.38 -72.55
CA SER A 373 0.57 -73.49 -73.73
C SER A 373 0.68 -74.39 -74.99
N PRO A 374 0.53 -73.92 -76.25
CA PRO A 374 0.69 -72.55 -76.74
C PRO A 374 -0.23 -72.09 -77.92
N THR A 375 0.13 -70.95 -78.52
CA THR A 375 -0.21 -70.37 -79.86
C THR A 375 -1.35 -69.32 -79.88
N SER A 376 -1.31 -68.20 -80.61
CA SER A 376 -0.29 -67.44 -81.35
C SER A 376 -0.91 -66.11 -81.89
N ALA A 377 -0.10 -65.05 -81.97
CA ALA A 377 -0.17 -63.92 -82.95
C ALA A 377 -1.15 -62.72 -82.68
N PRO A 378 -0.98 -61.54 -83.35
CA PRO A 378 -0.34 -60.38 -82.71
C PRO A 378 -1.02 -58.98 -82.97
N ALA A 379 -0.37 -57.95 -82.40
CA ALA A 379 -0.31 -56.54 -82.80
C ALA A 379 -1.43 -55.55 -82.37
N SER A 380 -1.05 -54.49 -81.62
CA SER A 380 -0.82 -53.12 -82.17
C SER A 380 -1.19 -51.95 -81.23
N ILE A 381 -0.15 -51.18 -80.85
CA ILE A 381 -0.02 -49.70 -80.89
C ILE A 381 -0.71 -48.76 -79.87
N ALA A 382 0.13 -47.80 -79.40
CA ALA A 382 -0.08 -46.41 -78.93
C ALA A 382 -0.66 -46.17 -77.52
N SER A 383 0.14 -45.75 -76.53
CA SER A 383 0.72 -44.40 -76.27
C SER A 383 -0.25 -43.41 -75.63
N LYS A 384 0.07 -42.91 -74.42
CA LYS A 384 0.39 -41.50 -74.12
C LYS A 384 0.22 -41.12 -72.63
N THR A 385 1.32 -40.61 -72.06
CA THR A 385 1.48 -39.40 -71.24
C THR A 385 0.68 -39.17 -69.93
N MET A 386 1.46 -38.96 -68.86
CA MET A 386 1.25 -38.13 -67.65
C MET A 386 0.79 -36.67 -67.94
N PRO A 387 0.65 -35.73 -66.96
CA PRO A 387 0.44 -35.80 -65.49
C PRO A 387 -0.70 -34.85 -64.99
N ALA A 388 -0.88 -34.74 -63.66
CA ALA A 388 -0.98 -33.49 -62.88
C ALA A 388 -2.11 -33.44 -61.82
N THR A 389 -1.65 -33.28 -60.57
CA THR A 389 -2.06 -32.27 -59.58
C THR A 389 -3.56 -31.92 -59.42
N LEU A 390 -4.10 -32.13 -58.21
CA LEU A 390 -4.98 -31.13 -57.60
C LEU A 390 -4.96 -31.22 -56.06
N THR A 391 -4.41 -30.18 -55.47
CA THR A 391 -4.63 -29.66 -54.11
C THR A 391 -6.11 -29.38 -53.90
N LEU A 392 -6.69 -29.68 -52.72
CA LEU A 392 -7.77 -28.84 -52.16
C LEU A 392 -8.04 -29.15 -50.67
N LEU A 393 -7.91 -28.06 -49.88
CA LEU A 393 -8.42 -27.73 -48.53
C LEU A 393 -8.00 -28.59 -47.33
#